data_AF-H3DGV5-F1
#
_entry.id   AF-H3DGV5-F1
#
_cell.length_a   1.000
_cell.length_b   1.000
_cell.length_c   1.000
_cell.angle_alpha   90.00
_cell.angle_beta   90.00
_cell.angle_gamma   90.00
#
_symmetry.space_group_name_H-M   'P 1'
#
loop_
_entity.id
_entity.type
_entity.pdbx_description
1 polymer ?
#
loop_
_entity_poly.entity_id
_entity_poly.type
_entity_poly.pdbx_seq_one_letter_code
_entity_poly.pdbx_strand_id
1 'polypeptide(L)'
;MERLFDGKNENDMMRCIVELLGQPPNQILDAGLKTQEYFCYCPRNHSWQLRNDINYSGKAGYKLLHSLDDILYVLPVEDSRGQELFLFVDMLKKMLDPDPTARITPEQLLQHGFLTNADGASPSKEPEPTAGEDRRHLRRAKATKRTHESVDEDAGQNSKRARNAV
;
A
#
# COMPACT_ATOMS: atom_id res chain seq x y z
N MET A 1 3.89 -14.90 -6.12
CA MET A 1 3.00 -13.84 -5.59
C MET A 1 1.97 -14.51 -4.70
N GLU A 2 1.83 -14.03 -3.48
CA GLU A 2 0.81 -14.47 -2.53
C GLU A 2 -0.51 -13.73 -2.84
N ARG A 3 -1.66 -14.40 -2.71
CA ARG A 3 -2.99 -13.83 -2.99
C ARG A 3 -3.73 -13.59 -1.68
N LEU A 4 -4.56 -12.55 -1.62
CA LEU A 4 -5.39 -12.25 -0.45
C LEU A 4 -6.37 -13.40 -0.13
N PHE A 5 -6.94 -14.00 -1.19
CA PHE A 5 -7.74 -15.21 -1.11
C PHE A 5 -7.10 -16.30 -1.97
N ASP A 6 -6.70 -17.39 -1.33
CA ASP A 6 -5.95 -18.50 -1.93
C ASP A 6 -6.74 -19.82 -1.95
N GLY A 7 -8.08 -19.74 -1.83
CA GLY A 7 -8.96 -20.90 -1.84
C GLY A 7 -8.79 -21.77 -3.10
N LYS A 8 -8.70 -23.09 -2.92
CA LYS A 8 -8.46 -24.06 -4.01
C LYS A 8 -9.75 -24.54 -4.70
N ASN A 9 -10.88 -24.32 -4.05
CA ASN A 9 -12.23 -24.59 -4.53
C ASN A 9 -13.20 -23.55 -3.92
N GLU A 10 -14.48 -23.60 -4.27
CA GLU A 10 -15.48 -22.64 -3.79
C GLU A 10 -15.67 -22.66 -2.26
N ASN A 11 -15.62 -23.84 -1.62
CA ASN A 11 -15.73 -23.96 -0.16
C ASN A 11 -14.51 -23.34 0.53
N ASP A 12 -13.31 -23.65 0.03
CA ASP A 12 -12.07 -23.05 0.53
C ASP A 12 -12.08 -21.53 0.35
N MET A 13 -12.58 -21.05 -0.79
CA MET A 13 -12.68 -19.62 -1.07
C MET A 13 -13.65 -18.94 -0.11
N MET A 14 -14.85 -19.52 0.10
CA MET A 14 -15.82 -19.00 1.06
C MET A 14 -15.24 -18.98 2.48
N ARG A 15 -14.51 -20.02 2.87
CA ARG A 15 -13.81 -20.07 4.16
C ARG A 15 -12.75 -18.97 4.27
N CYS A 16 -11.90 -18.78 3.27
CA CYS A 16 -10.90 -17.71 3.27
C CYS A 16 -11.55 -16.32 3.38
N ILE A 17 -12.67 -16.08 2.68
CA ILE A 17 -13.44 -14.84 2.78
C ILE A 17 -13.97 -14.64 4.20
N VAL A 18 -14.67 -15.64 4.76
CA VAL A 18 -15.30 -15.53 6.09
C VAL A 18 -14.25 -15.39 7.20
N GLU A 19 -13.13 -16.07 7.10
CA GLU A 19 -12.05 -15.98 8.08
C GLU A 19 -11.37 -14.61 8.08
N LEU A 20 -11.16 -13.99 6.91
CA LEU A 20 -10.44 -12.72 6.79
C LEU A 20 -11.34 -11.48 6.96
N LEU A 21 -12.55 -11.54 6.38
CA LEU A 21 -13.46 -10.39 6.29
C LEU A 21 -14.62 -10.48 7.29
N GLY A 22 -14.81 -11.63 7.92
CA GLY A 22 -15.95 -11.91 8.78
C GLY A 22 -17.14 -12.53 8.02
N GLN A 23 -18.13 -12.97 8.80
CA GLN A 23 -19.30 -13.64 8.26
C GLN A 23 -20.27 -12.63 7.63
N PRO A 24 -20.82 -12.92 6.42
CA PRO A 24 -21.88 -12.11 5.84
C PRO A 24 -23.11 -12.01 6.77
N PRO A 25 -23.86 -10.89 6.74
CA PRO A 25 -25.05 -10.73 7.57
C PRO A 25 -26.09 -11.82 7.35
N ASN A 26 -26.81 -12.20 8.41
CA ASN A 26 -27.84 -13.25 8.32
C ASN A 26 -28.89 -12.93 7.24
N GLN A 27 -29.31 -11.68 7.05
CA GLN A 27 -30.31 -11.35 6.03
C GLN A 27 -29.84 -11.70 4.62
N ILE A 28 -28.54 -11.54 4.33
CA ILE A 28 -27.93 -11.91 3.05
C ILE A 28 -27.84 -13.43 2.93
N LEU A 29 -27.45 -14.11 4.01
CA LEU A 29 -27.37 -15.57 4.05
C LEU A 29 -28.76 -16.22 3.92
N ASP A 30 -29.80 -15.65 4.53
CA ASP A 30 -31.19 -16.11 4.41
C ASP A 30 -31.70 -16.02 2.97
N ALA A 31 -31.30 -14.98 2.23
CA ALA A 31 -31.68 -14.78 0.83
C ALA A 31 -30.83 -15.58 -0.17
N GLY A 32 -29.69 -16.14 0.26
CA GLY A 32 -28.72 -16.77 -0.62
C GLY A 32 -29.16 -18.15 -1.13
N LEU A 33 -29.16 -18.33 -2.46
CA LEU A 33 -29.56 -19.59 -3.11
C LEU A 33 -28.65 -20.77 -2.76
N LYS A 34 -27.36 -20.49 -2.52
CA LYS A 34 -26.33 -21.49 -2.21
C LYS A 34 -25.88 -21.46 -0.75
N THR A 35 -26.55 -20.71 0.12
CA THR A 35 -26.11 -20.56 1.52
C THR A 35 -25.93 -21.91 2.22
N GLN A 36 -26.85 -22.85 1.98
CA GLN A 36 -26.80 -24.17 2.61
C GLN A 36 -25.64 -25.05 2.13
N GLU A 37 -25.00 -24.74 1.00
CA GLU A 37 -23.81 -25.45 0.52
C GLU A 37 -22.60 -25.15 1.44
N TYR A 38 -22.49 -23.93 1.94
CA TYR A 38 -21.34 -23.46 2.70
C TYR A 38 -21.63 -23.23 4.20
N PHE A 39 -22.88 -23.02 4.59
CA PHE A 39 -23.28 -22.67 5.96
C PHE A 39 -24.33 -23.64 6.51
N CYS A 40 -24.31 -23.80 7.83
CA CYS A 40 -25.32 -24.49 8.62
C CYS A 40 -26.12 -23.45 9.42
N TYR A 41 -27.44 -23.53 9.35
CA TYR A 41 -28.31 -22.69 10.16
C TYR A 41 -28.42 -23.24 11.60
N CYS A 42 -28.24 -22.37 12.59
CA CYS A 42 -28.40 -22.65 14.01
C CYS A 42 -29.72 -22.04 14.52
N PRO A 43 -30.77 -22.85 14.76
CA PRO A 43 -32.07 -22.33 15.19
C PRO A 43 -32.05 -21.68 16.58
N ARG A 44 -31.12 -22.06 17.46
CA ARG A 44 -31.08 -21.57 18.86
C ARG A 44 -30.77 -20.08 18.97
N ASN A 45 -29.93 -19.57 18.08
CA ASN A 45 -29.47 -18.19 18.07
C ASN A 45 -29.85 -17.46 16.78
N HIS A 46 -30.70 -18.07 15.95
CA HIS A 46 -31.16 -17.52 14.67
C HIS A 46 -29.99 -17.05 13.79
N SER A 47 -28.91 -17.84 13.73
CA SER A 47 -27.70 -17.47 13.00
C SER A 47 -27.22 -18.57 12.07
N TRP A 48 -26.57 -18.16 10.99
CA TRP A 48 -25.79 -19.07 10.17
C TRP A 48 -24.41 -19.29 10.79
N GLN A 49 -23.79 -20.42 10.50
CA GLN A 49 -22.40 -20.72 10.86
C GLN A 49 -21.72 -21.38 9.67
N LEU A 50 -20.49 -21.00 9.38
CA LEU A 50 -19.72 -21.63 8.30
C LEU A 50 -19.57 -23.14 8.60
N ARG A 51 -19.83 -23.97 7.59
CA ARG A 51 -19.63 -25.42 7.71
C ARG A 51 -18.15 -25.70 7.95
N ASN A 52 -17.85 -26.41 9.03
CA ASN A 52 -16.55 -27.05 9.20
C ASN A 52 -16.65 -28.46 8.63
N ASP A 53 -16.15 -28.63 7.41
CA ASP A 53 -15.96 -29.96 6.85
C ASP A 53 -14.80 -30.64 7.58
N ILE A 54 -15.08 -31.81 8.17
CA ILE A 54 -14.11 -32.61 8.93
C ILE A 54 -12.91 -33.03 8.03
N ASN A 55 -13.11 -33.01 6.71
CA ASN A 55 -12.10 -33.33 5.70
C ASN A 55 -11.16 -32.16 5.35
N TYR A 56 -11.35 -30.98 5.96
CA TYR A 56 -10.41 -29.88 5.84
C TYR A 56 -9.11 -30.22 6.60
N SER A 57 -8.26 -31.00 5.95
CA SER A 57 -6.89 -31.32 6.36
C SER A 57 -5.90 -30.20 5.99
N GLY A 58 -6.42 -29.10 5.43
CA GLY A 58 -5.67 -27.87 5.27
C GLY A 58 -5.24 -27.41 6.66
N LYS A 59 -4.03 -27.81 7.07
CA LYS A 59 -3.26 -27.03 8.04
C LYS A 59 -3.50 -25.58 7.66
N ALA A 60 -4.02 -24.78 8.56
CA ALA A 60 -3.96 -23.33 8.44
C ALA A 60 -2.48 -23.01 8.25
N GLY A 61 -2.03 -23.01 7.00
CA GLY A 61 -0.67 -22.68 6.64
C GLY A 61 -0.59 -21.23 7.03
N TYR A 62 0.13 -20.96 8.13
CA TYR A 62 0.51 -19.65 8.65
C TYR A 62 -0.12 -18.52 7.84
N LYS A 63 -1.42 -18.27 8.03
CA LYS A 63 -2.10 -17.21 7.30
C LYS A 63 -1.46 -15.94 7.83
N LEU A 64 -0.81 -15.20 6.93
CA LEU A 64 -0.11 -13.97 7.30
C LEU A 64 -1.08 -12.96 7.93
N LEU A 65 -2.38 -13.04 7.56
CA LEU A 65 -3.44 -12.15 7.99
C LEU A 65 -4.63 -12.96 8.54
N HIS A 66 -5.05 -12.68 9.76
CA HIS A 66 -6.33 -13.07 10.36
C HIS A 66 -7.39 -11.98 10.21
N SER A 67 -6.97 -10.73 10.03
CA SER A 67 -7.79 -9.57 9.66
C SER A 67 -7.05 -8.68 8.67
N LEU A 68 -7.76 -7.85 7.93
CA LEU A 68 -7.14 -6.77 7.16
C LEU A 68 -6.37 -5.77 8.04
N ASP A 69 -6.74 -5.64 9.32
CA ASP A 69 -6.01 -4.79 10.28
C ASP A 69 -4.60 -5.32 10.58
N ASP A 70 -4.35 -6.62 10.38
CA ASP A 70 -3.03 -7.22 10.60
C ASP A 70 -1.96 -6.64 9.65
N ILE A 71 -2.38 -6.09 8.50
CA ILE A 71 -1.50 -5.40 7.55
C ILE A 71 -0.77 -4.23 8.22
N LEU A 72 -1.42 -3.54 9.17
CA LEU A 72 -0.83 -2.41 9.90
C LEU A 72 0.33 -2.84 10.80
N TYR A 73 0.34 -4.10 11.25
CA TYR A 73 1.38 -4.63 12.11
C TYR A 73 2.50 -5.33 11.32
N VAL A 74 2.15 -6.01 10.22
CA VAL A 74 3.12 -6.71 9.36
C VAL A 74 4.00 -5.74 8.57
N LEU A 75 3.47 -4.56 8.24
CA LEU A 75 4.20 -3.48 7.58
C LEU A 75 4.43 -2.34 8.57
N PRO A 76 5.46 -2.41 9.44
CA PRO A 76 5.77 -1.32 10.34
C PRO A 76 6.25 -0.11 9.55
N VAL A 77 5.57 1.02 9.72
CA VAL A 77 5.85 2.27 9.05
C VAL A 77 5.93 3.38 10.09
N GLU A 78 7.10 3.96 10.31
CA GLU A 78 7.37 4.89 11.42
C GLU A 78 7.16 6.38 11.08
N ASP A 79 6.48 6.70 9.98
CA ASP A 79 6.34 8.08 9.48
C ASP A 79 4.93 8.36 8.90
N SER A 80 4.79 9.46 8.15
CA SER A 80 3.55 9.88 7.49
C SER A 80 2.92 8.81 6.60
N ARG A 81 3.70 7.83 6.13
CA ARG A 81 3.19 6.68 5.38
C ARG A 81 2.34 5.73 6.24
N GLY A 82 2.44 5.80 7.57
CA GLY A 82 1.57 5.04 8.48
C GLY A 82 0.11 5.51 8.38
N GLN A 83 -0.09 6.83 8.22
CA GLN A 83 -1.42 7.40 7.99
C GLN A 83 -1.99 7.01 6.62
N GLU A 84 -1.13 6.99 5.59
CA GLU A 84 -1.49 6.51 4.25
C GLU A 84 -1.87 5.02 4.27
N LEU A 85 -1.08 4.19 4.96
CA LEU A 85 -1.36 2.75 5.11
C LEU A 85 -2.68 2.51 5.89
N PHE A 86 -2.94 3.29 6.94
CA PHE A 86 -4.22 3.24 7.64
C PHE A 86 -5.39 3.56 6.71
N LEU A 87 -5.30 4.63 5.92
CA LEU A 87 -6.33 5.00 4.95
C LEU A 87 -6.49 3.94 3.85
N PHE A 88 -5.40 3.29 3.45
CA PHE A 88 -5.43 2.16 2.51
C PHE A 88 -6.19 0.96 3.08
N VAL A 89 -5.88 0.55 4.31
CA VAL A 89 -6.56 -0.58 4.98
C VAL A 89 -8.03 -0.27 5.20
N ASP A 90 -8.37 0.95 5.63
CA ASP A 90 -9.76 1.40 5.77
C ASP A 90 -10.51 1.35 4.44
N MET A 91 -9.88 1.82 3.35
CA MET A 91 -10.43 1.72 2.01
C MET A 91 -10.69 0.26 1.60
N LEU A 92 -9.72 -0.63 1.82
CA LEU A 92 -9.87 -2.06 1.50
C LEU A 92 -11.01 -2.71 2.28
N LYS A 93 -11.14 -2.41 3.58
CA LYS A 93 -12.24 -2.93 4.42
C LYS A 93 -13.60 -2.53 3.85
N LYS A 94 -13.75 -1.26 3.44
CA LYS A 94 -14.99 -0.76 2.84
C LYS A 94 -15.26 -1.34 1.44
N MET A 95 -14.23 -1.60 0.65
CA MET A 95 -14.36 -2.25 -0.67
C MET A 95 -14.72 -3.73 -0.57
N LEU A 96 -14.21 -4.40 0.46
CA LEU A 96 -14.35 -5.84 0.67
C LEU A 96 -15.39 -6.20 1.74
N ASP A 97 -16.29 -5.27 2.06
CA ASP A 97 -17.33 -5.52 3.06
C ASP A 97 -18.21 -6.73 2.64
N PRO A 98 -18.40 -7.72 3.53
CA PRO A 98 -19.29 -8.86 3.29
C PRO A 98 -20.76 -8.45 3.07
N ASP A 99 -21.20 -7.32 3.64
CA ASP A 99 -22.51 -6.74 3.40
C ASP A 99 -22.47 -5.88 2.12
N PRO A 100 -23.17 -6.27 1.04
CA PRO A 100 -23.20 -5.49 -0.19
C PRO A 100 -23.81 -4.10 -0.02
N THR A 101 -24.62 -3.87 1.02
CA THR A 101 -25.23 -2.56 1.31
C THR A 101 -24.29 -1.62 2.06
N ALA A 102 -23.35 -2.18 2.83
CA ALA A 102 -22.30 -1.42 3.51
C ALA A 102 -21.07 -1.20 2.62
N ARG A 103 -20.91 -2.02 1.57
CA ARG A 103 -19.81 -1.91 0.61
C ARG A 103 -19.79 -0.54 -0.07
N ILE A 104 -18.61 0.06 -0.11
CA ILE A 104 -18.41 1.37 -0.75
C ILE A 104 -18.69 1.31 -2.26
N THR A 105 -19.42 2.31 -2.75
CA THR A 105 -19.66 2.50 -4.19
C THR A 105 -18.44 3.13 -4.88
N PRO A 106 -18.29 3.00 -6.21
CA PRO A 106 -17.21 3.66 -6.95
C PRO A 106 -17.14 5.16 -6.71
N GLU A 107 -18.27 5.86 -6.67
CA GLU A 107 -18.34 7.31 -6.45
C GLU A 107 -17.87 7.70 -5.05
N GLN A 108 -18.27 6.93 -4.02
CA GLN A 108 -17.80 7.13 -2.65
C GLN A 108 -16.31 6.77 -2.51
N LEU A 109 -15.84 5.76 -3.23
CA LEU A 109 -14.45 5.32 -3.22
C LEU A 109 -13.53 6.42 -3.75
N LEU A 110 -13.91 7.10 -4.83
CA LEU A 110 -13.17 8.24 -5.37
C LEU A 110 -13.03 9.41 -4.39
N GLN A 111 -13.97 9.53 -3.44
CA GLN A 111 -13.94 10.52 -2.37
C GLN A 111 -13.23 10.02 -1.10
N HIS A 112 -12.71 8.78 -1.11
CA HIS A 112 -12.05 8.21 0.04
C HIS A 112 -10.72 8.91 0.33
N GLY A 113 -10.43 9.16 1.60
CA GLY A 113 -9.23 9.88 2.04
C GLY A 113 -7.91 9.29 1.49
N PHE A 114 -7.86 7.98 1.25
CA PHE A 114 -6.70 7.36 0.60
C PHE A 114 -6.43 7.91 -0.81
N LEU A 115 -7.48 8.09 -1.62
CA LEU A 115 -7.35 8.58 -3.00
C LEU A 115 -7.28 10.11 -3.06
N THR A 116 -7.98 10.81 -2.15
CA THR A 116 -8.02 12.29 -2.18
C THR A 116 -6.85 12.95 -1.44
N ASN A 117 -6.24 12.28 -0.47
CA ASN A 117 -5.10 12.84 0.28
C ASN A 117 -3.75 12.54 -0.38
N ALA A 118 -3.73 11.78 -1.48
CA ALA A 118 -2.53 11.60 -2.31
C ALA A 118 -2.04 12.93 -2.93
N ASP A 119 -2.92 13.93 -3.04
CA ASP A 119 -2.61 15.28 -3.51
C ASP A 119 -2.04 16.22 -2.41
N GLY A 120 -1.43 15.65 -1.36
CA GLY A 120 -0.63 16.40 -0.38
C GLY A 120 0.56 17.17 -0.97
N ALA A 121 0.83 17.05 -2.28
CA ALA A 121 1.53 18.07 -3.03
C ALA A 121 0.62 19.30 -3.16
N SER A 122 0.72 20.20 -2.18
CA SER A 122 0.34 21.60 -2.36
C SER A 122 0.76 22.04 -3.78
N PRO A 123 -0.10 22.65 -4.60
CA PRO A 123 0.38 23.27 -5.82
C PRO A 123 1.37 24.34 -5.38
N SER A 124 2.66 24.04 -5.55
CA SER A 124 3.75 24.99 -5.46
C SER A 124 3.28 26.23 -6.21
N LYS A 125 3.11 27.35 -5.49
CA LYS A 125 2.88 28.62 -6.16
C LYS A 125 4.06 28.82 -7.10
N GLU A 126 3.85 28.61 -8.39
CA GLU A 126 4.76 29.13 -9.40
C GLU A 126 4.92 30.63 -9.12
N PRO A 127 6.14 31.15 -8.97
CA PRO A 127 6.30 32.58 -8.85
C PRO A 127 5.89 33.20 -10.18
N GLU A 128 4.75 33.88 -10.16
CA GLU A 128 4.29 34.79 -11.22
C GLU A 128 5.48 35.61 -11.76
N PRO A 129 5.74 35.59 -13.08
CA PRO A 129 6.75 36.45 -13.68
C PRO A 129 6.21 37.87 -13.65
N THR A 130 6.65 38.66 -12.67
CA THR A 130 6.38 40.10 -12.63
C THR A 130 7.13 40.77 -13.78
N ALA A 131 6.44 40.90 -14.91
CA ALA A 131 6.87 41.75 -16.01
C ALA A 131 6.52 43.21 -15.70
N GLY A 132 7.54 44.04 -15.63
CA GLY A 132 7.44 45.47 -15.89
C GLY A 132 7.86 46.36 -14.73
N GLU A 133 9.12 46.81 -14.75
CA GLU A 133 9.41 48.23 -14.56
C GLU A 133 10.80 48.57 -15.13
N ASP A 134 10.77 49.39 -16.16
CA ASP A 134 11.90 49.96 -16.90
C ASP A 134 12.53 51.09 -16.08
N ARG A 135 13.77 50.92 -15.61
CA ARG A 135 14.62 52.04 -15.18
C ARG A 135 16.07 51.82 -15.60
N ARG A 136 16.39 52.30 -16.80
CA ARG A 136 17.73 52.77 -17.19
C ARG A 136 18.36 53.57 -16.06
N HIS A 137 19.60 53.28 -15.66
CA HIS A 137 20.66 54.27 -15.36
C HIS A 137 22.03 53.59 -15.17
N LEU A 138 22.87 53.72 -16.20
CA LEU A 138 24.30 54.06 -16.22
C LEU A 138 25.12 53.82 -14.92
N ARG A 139 26.18 52.99 -14.99
CA ARG A 139 27.60 53.44 -14.92
C ARG A 139 28.62 52.29 -14.85
N ARG A 140 29.49 52.31 -15.87
CA ARG A 140 30.97 52.29 -15.79
C ARG A 140 31.70 50.97 -15.43
N ALA A 141 32.43 50.53 -16.45
CA ALA A 141 33.48 49.51 -16.47
C ALA A 141 34.46 49.51 -15.28
N LYS A 142 35.01 48.32 -15.01
CA LYS A 142 36.47 48.09 -14.95
C LYS A 142 36.80 46.65 -15.33
N ALA A 143 37.60 46.51 -16.38
CA ALA A 143 38.33 45.31 -16.75
C ALA A 143 39.63 45.22 -15.93
N THR A 144 40.05 44.01 -15.51
CA THR A 144 41.50 43.70 -15.38
C THR A 144 41.76 42.19 -15.54
N LYS A 145 42.45 41.88 -16.66
CA LYS A 145 43.54 40.89 -16.92
C LYS A 145 43.59 39.58 -16.11
N ARG A 146 43.57 38.40 -16.77
CA ARG A 146 44.73 37.60 -17.29
C ARG A 146 45.77 37.33 -16.18
N THR A 147 46.20 36.09 -15.92
CA THR A 147 47.17 35.29 -16.71
C THR A 147 47.24 33.90 -16.04
N HIS A 148 47.01 32.77 -16.73
CA HIS A 148 48.04 31.82 -17.21
C HIS A 148 49.20 31.60 -16.22
N GLU A 149 49.41 30.35 -15.78
CA GLU A 149 50.64 29.59 -16.04
C GLU A 149 50.43 28.11 -15.69
N SER A 150 50.91 27.26 -16.58
CA SER A 150 50.89 25.79 -16.61
C SER A 150 52.18 25.21 -16.04
N VAL A 151 52.40 23.90 -16.29
CA VAL A 151 53.63 23.09 -16.17
C VAL A 151 53.68 22.28 -14.86
N ASP A 152 53.98 20.97 -14.84
CA ASP A 152 53.88 19.83 -15.77
C ASP A 152 54.20 18.58 -14.90
N GLU A 153 53.83 17.43 -15.45
CA GLU A 153 54.37 16.06 -15.31
C GLU A 153 55.49 15.74 -14.30
N ASP A 154 55.40 14.59 -13.62
CA ASP A 154 56.12 13.38 -14.07
C ASP A 154 55.72 12.12 -13.28
N ALA A 155 55.92 11.00 -13.97
CA ALA A 155 55.59 9.61 -13.77
C ALA A 155 56.27 8.89 -12.58
N GLY A 156 55.86 7.63 -12.39
CA GLY A 156 56.72 6.67 -11.68
C GLY A 156 56.01 5.41 -11.17
N GLN A 157 56.01 4.36 -12.00
CA GLN A 157 55.70 2.97 -11.65
C GLN A 157 56.54 2.46 -10.45
N ASN A 158 56.07 1.46 -9.68
CA ASN A 158 56.47 0.06 -9.88
C ASN A 158 56.04 -0.90 -8.75
N SER A 159 55.80 -2.12 -9.19
CA SER A 159 55.57 -3.41 -8.53
C SER A 159 56.57 -3.82 -7.44
N LYS A 160 56.11 -4.64 -6.47
CA LYS A 160 56.80 -5.79 -5.80
C LYS A 160 55.81 -6.42 -4.80
N ARG A 161 55.28 -7.64 -5.02
CA ARG A 161 55.88 -8.99 -4.85
C ARG A 161 56.01 -9.47 -3.39
N ALA A 162 55.06 -10.32 -3.01
CA ALA A 162 55.13 -11.60 -2.26
C ALA A 162 56.17 -11.81 -1.12
N ARG A 163 55.71 -12.38 0.02
CA ARG A 163 55.93 -13.79 0.45
C ARG A 163 55.74 -14.00 1.98
N ASN A 164 55.02 -15.07 2.30
CA ASN A 164 55.24 -16.12 3.31
C ASN A 164 55.21 -15.89 4.84
N ALA A 165 54.52 -16.88 5.44
CA ALA A 165 54.77 -17.64 6.68
C ALA A 165 54.57 -16.93 8.03
N VAL A 166 53.66 -17.45 8.85
CA VAL A 166 53.83 -18.60 9.77
C VAL A 166 52.49 -19.31 9.93
#